data_AF-A0A8T9BR44-F1
#
_entry.id   AF-A0A8T9BR44-F1
#
_cell.length_a   1.000
_cell.length_b   1.000
_cell.length_c   1.000
_cell.angle_alpha   90.00
_cell.angle_beta   90.00
_cell.angle_gamma   90.00
#
_symmetry.space_group_name_H-M   'P 1'
#
loop_
_entity.id
_entity.type
_entity.pdbx_description
1 polymer ?
#
loop_
_entity_poly.entity_id
_entity_poly.type
_entity_poly.pdbx_seq_one_letter_code
_entity_poly.pdbx_strand_id
1 'polypeptide(L)'
;MSQTKTQARMPPVPTRLRQIALVASDLERAAHLLTTVIGTEVIYRDPLVEQWGLRNILVPIGGDVIEVVSPFMPDTTAGRLLSKRGDGGYMVIMQTEDAAARRDYVQSNKLAKVIFNHESEDFVCIQYHPKGIKGGIIPELDSHSFSPTNPTPLQTRFSPWHACGPLTTYPKYAAGMKRHSALHLLSATCRLAPGDADVEGAARQWEDVFGVVRGRREGESGFVNAGLGFVAGVRGESGGLVEVGVGVEGNVALCGILERAERMGVLGGDGAVEMLGVRWKFVLFEEEDVKSRL
;
A
#
# COMPACT_ATOMS: atom_id res chain seq x y z
N MET A 1 40.80 -18.78 4.61
CA MET A 1 39.89 -18.37 3.51
C MET A 1 38.49 -18.77 3.93
N SER A 2 37.68 -17.84 4.42
CA SER A 2 36.29 -18.14 4.81
C SER A 2 35.45 -18.18 3.54
N GLN A 3 35.03 -19.37 3.12
CA GLN A 3 34.05 -19.54 2.06
C GLN A 3 32.73 -18.97 2.56
N THR A 4 32.36 -17.79 2.07
CA THR A 4 31.00 -17.27 2.17
C THR A 4 30.11 -18.31 1.49
N LYS A 5 29.43 -19.16 2.26
CA LYS A 5 28.32 -19.96 1.74
C LYS A 5 27.30 -18.96 1.22
N THR A 6 27.15 -18.87 -0.10
CA THR A 6 26.03 -18.18 -0.72
C THR A 6 24.77 -18.87 -0.18
N GLN A 7 24.06 -18.21 0.74
CA GLN A 7 22.82 -18.74 1.28
C GLN A 7 21.84 -18.90 0.11
N ALA A 8 21.15 -20.04 0.03
CA ALA A 8 20.22 -20.31 -1.06
C ALA A 8 19.12 -19.22 -1.08
N ARG A 9 18.83 -18.68 -2.27
CA ARG A 9 17.78 -17.66 -2.47
C ARG A 9 16.43 -18.20 -1.98
N MET A 10 15.74 -17.45 -1.12
CA MET A 10 14.37 -17.78 -0.72
C MET A 10 13.43 -17.48 -1.91
N PRO A 11 12.64 -18.46 -2.39
CA PRO A 11 11.79 -18.27 -3.56
C PRO A 11 10.72 -17.21 -3.30
N PRO A 12 10.21 -16.53 -4.33
CA PRO A 12 9.05 -15.66 -4.17
C PRO A 12 7.80 -16.48 -3.82
N VAL A 13 6.84 -15.84 -3.17
CA VAL A 13 5.58 -16.43 -2.74
C VAL A 13 4.41 -15.50 -3.09
N PRO A 14 3.19 -16.02 -3.23
CA PRO A 14 2.01 -15.19 -3.37
C PRO A 14 1.95 -14.10 -2.28
N THR A 15 1.79 -12.86 -2.71
CA THR A 15 1.74 -11.68 -1.82
C THR A 15 0.57 -10.80 -2.24
N ARG A 16 -0.12 -10.16 -1.28
CA ARG A 16 -1.21 -9.22 -1.51
C ARG A 16 -0.78 -7.80 -1.18
N LEU A 17 -1.12 -6.83 -2.02
CA LEU A 17 -0.99 -5.41 -1.66
C LEU A 17 -2.21 -5.02 -0.83
N ARG A 18 -2.06 -4.99 0.50
CA ARG A 18 -3.17 -4.86 1.45
C ARG A 18 -3.55 -3.41 1.72
N GLN A 19 -2.55 -2.54 1.83
CA GLN A 19 -2.76 -1.16 2.25
C GLN A 19 -1.72 -0.22 1.62
N ILE A 20 -2.14 1.01 1.34
CA ILE A 20 -1.26 2.11 0.94
C ILE A 20 -1.45 3.22 1.97
N ALA A 21 -0.36 3.68 2.58
CA ALA A 21 -0.40 4.77 3.55
C ALA A 21 0.10 6.08 2.95
N LEU A 22 -0.69 7.13 3.17
CA LEU A 22 -0.43 8.50 2.76
C LEU A 22 -0.19 9.37 4.01
N VAL A 23 0.61 10.40 3.86
CA VAL A 23 0.72 11.49 4.84
C VAL A 23 0.03 12.73 4.27
N ALA A 24 -0.73 13.43 5.10
CA ALA A 24 -1.38 14.68 4.73
C ALA A 24 -1.19 15.73 5.82
N SER A 25 -1.17 17.01 5.43
CA SER A 25 -1.14 18.13 6.38
C SER A 25 -2.46 18.37 7.09
N ASP A 26 -3.57 17.96 6.48
CA ASP A 26 -4.93 18.12 7.00
C ASP A 26 -5.71 16.82 6.84
N LEU A 27 -5.88 16.11 7.96
CA LEU A 27 -6.58 14.83 8.00
C LEU A 27 -8.05 14.93 7.62
N GLU A 28 -8.73 16.01 8.01
CA GLU A 28 -10.17 16.16 7.77
C GLU A 28 -10.43 16.53 6.32
N ARG A 29 -9.58 17.36 5.71
CA ARG A 29 -9.58 17.56 4.25
C ARG A 29 -9.32 16.25 3.51
N ALA A 30 -8.37 15.43 3.99
CA ALA A 30 -8.10 14.15 3.37
C ALA A 30 -9.28 13.18 3.47
N ALA A 31 -9.92 13.09 4.64
CA ALA A 31 -11.14 12.32 4.83
C ALA A 31 -12.25 12.79 3.89
N HIS A 32 -12.46 14.11 3.80
CA HIS A 32 -13.48 14.69 2.94
C HIS A 32 -13.22 14.40 1.46
N LEU A 33 -11.98 14.54 0.98
CA LEU A 33 -11.62 14.23 -0.40
C LEU A 33 -11.87 12.76 -0.74
N LEU A 34 -11.36 11.84 0.08
CA LEU A 34 -11.50 10.41 -0.16
C LEU A 34 -12.97 9.97 -0.10
N THR A 35 -13.71 10.36 0.93
CA THR A 35 -15.11 9.96 1.09
C THR A 35 -16.02 10.61 0.03
N THR A 36 -15.76 11.86 -0.36
CA THR A 36 -16.54 12.54 -1.39
C THR A 36 -16.21 12.03 -2.78
N VAL A 37 -14.95 12.05 -3.20
CA VAL A 37 -14.58 11.69 -4.58
C VAL A 37 -14.82 10.21 -4.83
N ILE A 38 -14.23 9.34 -4.01
CA ILE A 38 -14.34 7.89 -4.18
C ILE A 38 -15.77 7.42 -3.86
N GLY A 39 -16.51 8.15 -3.01
CA GLY A 39 -17.81 7.70 -2.52
C GLY A 39 -17.69 6.58 -1.49
N THR A 40 -16.59 6.58 -0.74
CA THR A 40 -16.28 5.63 0.34
C THR A 40 -16.58 6.23 1.72
N GLU A 41 -16.25 5.52 2.80
CA GLU A 41 -16.43 5.98 4.19
C GLU A 41 -15.16 5.73 5.04
N VAL A 42 -15.05 6.44 6.16
CA VAL A 42 -14.02 6.12 7.17
C VAL A 42 -14.49 4.91 7.98
N ILE A 43 -13.78 3.80 7.85
CA ILE A 43 -14.11 2.55 8.54
C ILE A 43 -13.39 2.40 9.88
N TYR A 44 -12.25 3.07 10.06
CA TYR A 44 -11.50 3.03 11.29
C TYR A 44 -10.67 4.31 11.51
N ARG A 45 -10.47 4.64 12.78
CA ARG A 45 -9.52 5.64 13.28
C ARG A 45 -8.79 4.98 14.43
N ASP A 46 -7.48 4.83 14.31
CA ASP A 46 -6.67 4.13 15.28
C ASP A 46 -6.25 5.09 16.41
N PRO A 47 -6.74 4.92 17.65
CA PRO A 47 -6.26 5.73 18.76
C PRO A 47 -4.79 5.44 19.11
N LEU A 48 -4.25 4.26 18.73
CA LEU A 48 -2.89 3.89 19.05
C LEU A 48 -1.87 4.72 18.27
N VAL A 49 -2.23 5.33 17.13
CA VAL A 49 -1.28 6.20 16.42
C VAL A 49 -0.96 7.50 17.15
N GLU A 50 -1.76 7.87 18.15
CA GLU A 50 -1.53 9.07 18.96
C GLU A 50 -0.24 8.99 19.77
N GLN A 51 0.22 7.77 20.10
CA GLN A 51 1.51 7.58 20.79
C GLN A 51 2.71 8.08 19.97
N TRP A 52 2.56 8.18 18.64
CA TRP A 52 3.56 8.74 17.73
C TRP A 52 3.28 10.20 17.36
N GLY A 53 2.30 10.84 18.01
CA GLY A 53 1.88 12.21 17.70
C GLY A 53 1.10 12.36 16.42
N LEU A 54 0.46 11.27 15.98
CA LEU A 54 -0.31 11.20 14.74
C LEU A 54 -1.79 10.94 15.03
N ARG A 55 -2.64 11.35 14.10
CA ARG A 55 -4.00 10.81 13.94
C ARG A 55 -4.08 10.16 12.57
N ASN A 56 -4.96 9.17 12.42
CA ASN A 56 -5.19 8.55 11.12
C ASN A 56 -6.68 8.37 10.79
N ILE A 57 -6.92 8.03 9.53
CA ILE A 57 -8.14 7.43 9.01
C ILE A 57 -7.77 6.23 8.17
N LEU A 58 -8.67 5.25 8.14
CA LEU A 58 -8.63 4.17 7.17
C LEU A 58 -9.93 4.20 6.38
N VAL A 59 -9.82 4.18 5.05
CA VAL A 59 -10.96 4.08 4.12
C VAL A 59 -10.81 2.82 3.26
N PRO A 60 -11.90 2.10 2.95
CA PRO A 60 -11.84 0.88 2.16
C PRO A 60 -11.81 1.19 0.66
N ILE A 61 -11.02 0.38 -0.05
CA ILE A 61 -11.10 0.15 -1.49
C ILE A 61 -11.50 -1.33 -1.65
N GLY A 62 -12.79 -1.58 -1.41
CA GLY A 62 -13.29 -2.94 -1.25
C GLY A 62 -12.70 -3.61 -0.02
N GLY A 63 -11.87 -4.63 -0.24
CA GLY A 63 -11.21 -5.41 0.81
C GLY A 63 -9.84 -4.86 1.26
N ASP A 64 -9.26 -3.95 0.47
CA ASP A 64 -7.97 -3.32 0.73
C ASP A 64 -8.17 -1.91 1.28
N VAL A 65 -7.11 -1.26 1.75
CA VAL A 65 -7.23 -0.04 2.57
C VAL A 65 -6.32 1.09 2.09
N ILE A 66 -6.85 2.32 2.09
CA ILE A 66 -6.04 3.52 2.10
C ILE A 66 -5.99 4.04 3.53
N GLU A 67 -4.78 4.20 4.06
CA GLU A 67 -4.55 4.89 5.32
C GLU A 67 -4.08 6.32 5.02
N VAL A 68 -4.58 7.29 5.78
CA VAL A 68 -4.00 8.64 5.81
C VAL A 68 -3.62 8.97 7.24
N VAL A 69 -2.37 9.36 7.45
CA VAL A 69 -1.88 9.87 8.73
C VAL A 69 -1.63 11.37 8.64
N SER A 70 -1.86 12.07 9.75
CA SER A 70 -1.53 13.48 9.90
C SER A 70 -0.90 13.72 11.27
N PRO A 71 0.22 14.45 11.36
CA PRO A 71 0.80 14.82 12.64
C PRO A 71 -0.06 15.86 13.36
N PHE A 72 -0.21 15.71 14.67
CA PHE A 72 -0.75 16.77 15.56
C PHE A 72 0.28 17.27 16.57
N MET A 73 1.39 16.55 16.75
CA MET A 73 2.56 16.99 17.52
C MET A 73 3.69 17.45 16.59
N PRO A 74 4.54 18.39 17.03
CA PRO A 74 5.75 18.77 16.30
C PRO A 74 6.77 17.62 16.25
N ASP A 75 7.74 17.72 15.35
CA ASP A 75 8.92 16.84 15.25
C ASP A 75 8.64 15.32 15.14
N THR A 76 7.46 14.95 14.68
CA THR A 76 7.14 13.55 14.32
C THR A 76 7.85 13.14 13.03
N THR A 77 8.06 11.83 12.84
CA THR A 77 8.63 11.30 11.59
C THR A 77 7.75 11.64 10.38
N ALA A 78 6.42 11.52 10.52
CA ALA A 78 5.48 11.91 9.47
C ALA A 78 5.53 13.42 9.19
N GLY A 79 5.62 14.27 10.22
CA GLY A 79 5.75 15.72 10.06
C GLY A 79 7.02 16.16 9.33
N ARG A 80 8.15 15.50 9.60
CA ARG A 80 9.40 15.74 8.85
C ARG A 80 9.28 15.31 7.38
N LEU A 81 8.61 14.19 7.11
CA LEU A 81 8.39 13.72 5.74
C LEU A 81 7.49 14.68 4.98
N LEU A 82 6.37 15.07 5.59
CA LEU A 82 5.41 16.03 5.06
C LEU A 82 6.08 17.37 4.76
N SER A 83 6.90 17.90 5.67
CA SER A 83 7.63 19.16 5.45
C SER A 83 8.62 19.08 4.27
N LYS A 84 9.11 17.88 3.94
CA LYS A 84 10.08 17.66 2.85
C LYS A 84 9.42 17.40 1.50
N ARG A 85 8.27 16.72 1.48
CA ARG A 85 7.66 16.20 0.24
C ARG A 85 6.26 16.75 -0.04
N GLY A 86 5.63 17.41 0.92
CA GLY A 86 4.19 17.69 0.89
C GLY A 86 3.37 16.43 1.18
N ASP A 87 2.06 16.54 0.97
CA ASP A 87 1.14 15.39 1.00
C ASP A 87 1.62 14.32 0.02
N GLY A 88 1.45 13.03 0.35
CA GLY A 88 1.84 11.96 -0.56
C GLY A 88 1.93 10.58 0.07
N GLY A 89 2.17 9.57 -0.76
CA GLY A 89 2.36 8.19 -0.29
C GLY A 89 3.74 7.96 0.32
N TYR A 90 3.76 7.25 1.44
CA TYR A 90 5.01 6.96 2.15
C TYR A 90 5.22 5.50 2.51
N MET A 91 4.18 4.66 2.46
CA MET A 91 4.29 3.24 2.76
C MET A 91 3.37 2.39 1.89
N VAL A 92 3.86 1.22 1.48
CA VAL A 92 3.05 0.14 0.94
C VAL A 92 3.13 -1.03 1.91
N ILE A 93 1.97 -1.59 2.24
CA ILE A 93 1.85 -2.66 3.21
C ILE A 93 1.35 -3.91 2.49
N MET A 94 2.13 -4.96 2.62
CA MET A 94 1.97 -6.22 1.90
C MET A 94 1.61 -7.33 2.88
N GLN A 95 0.81 -8.27 2.43
CA GLN A 95 0.48 -9.49 3.17
C GLN A 95 1.12 -10.67 2.44
N THR A 96 1.89 -11.48 3.16
CA THR A 96 2.45 -12.75 2.70
C THR A 96 1.97 -13.91 3.60
N GLU A 97 2.45 -15.12 3.31
CA GLU A 97 2.14 -16.31 4.12
C GLU A 97 2.95 -16.33 5.43
N ASP A 98 4.24 -15.99 5.38
CA ASP A 98 5.13 -15.98 6.54
C ASP A 98 6.13 -14.81 6.49
N ALA A 99 5.77 -13.70 7.14
CA ALA A 99 6.59 -12.51 7.20
C ALA A 99 7.82 -12.69 8.10
N ALA A 100 7.71 -13.51 9.16
CA ALA A 100 8.81 -13.77 10.09
C ALA A 100 9.95 -14.54 9.40
N ALA A 101 9.63 -15.59 8.66
CA ALA A 101 10.61 -16.34 7.87
C ALA A 101 11.28 -15.45 6.81
N ARG A 102 10.49 -14.60 6.12
CA ARG A 102 11.05 -13.66 5.15
C ARG A 102 11.97 -12.63 5.80
N ARG A 103 11.61 -12.09 6.97
CA ARG A 103 12.48 -11.17 7.74
C ARG A 103 13.79 -11.84 8.10
N ASP A 104 13.76 -13.07 8.62
CA ASP A 104 14.97 -13.78 9.02
C ASP A 104 15.92 -14.00 7.83
N TYR A 105 15.37 -14.33 6.67
CA TYR A 105 16.11 -14.36 5.41
C TYR A 105 16.71 -13.00 5.04
N VAL A 106 15.91 -11.92 5.07
CA VAL A 106 16.35 -10.55 4.76
C VAL A 106 17.49 -10.09 5.67
N GLN A 107 17.37 -10.34 6.98
CA GLN A 107 18.38 -9.95 7.96
C GLN A 107 19.67 -10.78 7.84
N SER A 108 19.54 -12.10 7.68
CA SER A 108 20.69 -13.00 7.51
C SER A 108 21.52 -12.65 6.28
N ASN A 109 20.86 -12.19 5.21
CA ASN A 109 21.48 -11.79 3.94
C ASN A 109 21.77 -10.29 3.83
N LYS A 110 21.46 -9.50 4.88
CA LYS A 110 21.68 -8.04 4.93
C LYS A 110 21.04 -7.28 3.75
N LEU A 111 19.87 -7.74 3.30
CA LEU A 111 19.19 -7.22 2.12
C LEU A 111 18.44 -5.91 2.40
N ALA A 112 17.92 -5.74 3.62
CA ALA A 112 17.23 -4.53 4.06
C ALA A 112 17.37 -4.37 5.59
N LYS A 113 17.12 -3.16 6.09
CA LYS A 113 17.14 -2.87 7.54
C LYS A 113 15.72 -2.88 8.09
N VAL A 114 15.44 -3.76 9.06
CA VAL A 114 14.19 -3.71 9.85
C VAL A 114 14.21 -2.47 10.75
N ILE A 115 13.10 -1.72 10.76
CA ILE A 115 12.92 -0.50 11.59
C ILE A 115 11.75 -0.62 12.57
N PHE A 116 10.85 -1.58 12.34
CA PHE A 116 9.78 -1.93 13.25
C PHE A 116 9.50 -3.43 13.11
N ASN A 117 9.28 -4.11 14.23
CA ASN A 117 8.85 -5.50 14.29
C ASN A 117 7.85 -5.62 15.43
N HIS A 118 6.64 -6.09 15.12
CA HIS A 118 5.63 -6.40 16.10
C HIS A 118 5.03 -7.76 15.80
N GLU A 119 5.07 -8.65 16.78
CA GLU A 119 4.57 -10.01 16.68
C GLU A 119 3.54 -10.22 17.79
N SER A 120 2.43 -10.84 17.41
CA SER A 120 1.39 -11.32 18.29
C SER A 120 1.08 -12.78 17.94
N GLU A 121 0.12 -13.39 18.64
CA GLU A 121 -0.38 -14.72 18.29
C GLU A 121 -1.08 -14.74 16.92
N ASP A 122 -1.72 -13.62 16.54
CA ASP A 122 -2.60 -13.54 15.37
C ASP A 122 -1.92 -12.96 14.13
N PHE A 123 -0.84 -12.20 14.29
CA PHE A 123 -0.17 -11.53 13.18
C PHE A 123 1.28 -11.15 13.48
N VAL A 124 2.03 -10.94 12.40
CA VAL A 124 3.39 -10.41 12.35
C VAL A 124 3.37 -9.18 11.47
N CYS A 125 3.97 -8.08 11.94
CA CYS A 125 4.09 -6.80 11.22
C CYS A 125 5.54 -6.33 11.21
N ILE A 126 6.10 -6.09 10.02
CA ILE A 126 7.53 -5.80 9.85
C ILE A 126 7.73 -4.67 8.85
N GLN A 127 8.26 -3.55 9.32
CA GLN A 127 8.61 -2.40 8.48
C GLN A 127 10.11 -2.38 8.19
N TYR A 128 10.46 -2.03 6.96
CA TYR A 128 11.84 -1.91 6.52
C TYR A 128 12.21 -0.46 6.17
N HIS A 129 13.43 -0.06 6.47
CA HIS A 129 13.93 1.26 6.09
C HIS A 129 13.95 1.38 4.56
N PRO A 130 13.44 2.46 3.96
CA PRO A 130 13.38 2.63 2.50
C PRO A 130 14.76 2.89 1.86
N LYS A 131 15.84 2.94 2.65
CA LYS A 131 17.16 3.31 2.13
C LYS A 131 17.78 2.08 1.49
N GLY A 132 18.12 2.20 0.22
CA GLY A 132 18.65 1.08 -0.58
C GLY A 132 17.56 0.22 -1.22
N ILE A 133 16.27 0.50 -0.95
CA ILE A 133 15.13 -0.12 -1.63
C ILE A 133 14.67 0.80 -2.76
N LYS A 134 14.65 0.29 -3.98
CA LYS A 134 14.16 1.00 -5.17
C LYS A 134 12.65 1.25 -5.04
N GLY A 135 12.20 2.42 -5.49
CA GLY A 135 10.81 2.87 -5.38
C GLY A 135 10.57 3.99 -4.36
N GLY A 136 11.53 4.26 -3.45
CA GLY A 136 11.48 5.44 -2.57
C GLY A 136 10.33 5.46 -1.56
N ILE A 137 9.76 4.28 -1.26
CA ILE A 137 8.62 4.04 -0.38
C ILE A 137 9.00 3.06 0.74
N ILE A 138 8.40 3.18 1.92
CA ILE A 138 8.57 2.22 3.01
C ILE A 138 7.81 0.94 2.65
N PRO A 139 8.47 -0.24 2.62
CA PRO A 139 7.78 -1.52 2.57
C PRO A 139 7.50 -2.01 3.98
N GLU A 140 6.26 -2.43 4.20
CA GLU A 140 5.83 -3.24 5.34
C GLU A 140 5.37 -4.60 4.82
N LEU A 141 5.83 -5.68 5.47
CA LEU A 141 5.48 -7.05 5.11
C LEU A 141 4.90 -7.76 6.33
N ASP A 142 3.65 -8.18 6.20
CA ASP A 142 2.87 -8.77 7.27
C ASP A 142 2.49 -10.21 6.95
N SER A 143 2.24 -11.00 8.00
CA SER A 143 1.51 -12.26 7.92
C SER A 143 0.44 -12.33 8.99
N HIS A 144 -0.68 -13.00 8.71
CA HIS A 144 -1.76 -13.24 9.69
C HIS A 144 -1.91 -14.74 9.85
N SER A 145 -2.07 -15.18 11.09
CA SER A 145 -2.31 -16.58 11.44
C SER A 145 -3.63 -17.08 10.86
N PHE A 146 -3.67 -18.35 10.47
CA PHE A 146 -4.91 -19.00 10.05
C PHE A 146 -5.86 -19.15 11.24
N SER A 147 -7.15 -18.93 11.02
CA SER A 147 -8.19 -19.20 12.02
C SER A 147 -9.39 -19.91 11.39
N PRO A 148 -10.25 -20.57 12.18
CA PRO A 148 -11.48 -21.18 11.65
C PRO A 148 -12.39 -20.20 10.89
N THR A 149 -12.34 -18.91 11.23
CA THR A 149 -13.13 -17.84 10.60
C THR A 149 -12.39 -17.11 9.49
N ASN A 150 -11.08 -17.30 9.37
CA ASN A 150 -10.25 -16.81 8.26
C ASN A 150 -9.12 -17.81 7.94
N PRO A 151 -9.42 -18.92 7.25
CA PRO A 151 -8.45 -19.98 7.02
C PRO A 151 -7.39 -19.63 5.97
N THR A 152 -7.61 -18.58 5.17
CA THR A 152 -6.70 -18.14 4.09
C THR A 152 -6.55 -16.61 4.06
N PRO A 153 -5.96 -15.97 5.09
CA PRO A 153 -5.93 -14.51 5.22
C PRO A 153 -5.40 -13.77 3.98
N LEU A 154 -4.39 -14.34 3.30
CA LEU A 154 -3.84 -13.79 2.07
C LEU A 154 -4.88 -13.69 0.93
N GLN A 155 -5.78 -14.67 0.84
CA GLN A 155 -6.77 -14.79 -0.24
C GLN A 155 -8.15 -14.24 0.12
N THR A 156 -8.47 -14.20 1.40
CA THR A 156 -9.75 -13.67 1.89
C THR A 156 -9.82 -12.17 1.62
N ARG A 157 -10.76 -11.78 0.75
CA ARG A 157 -10.96 -10.37 0.33
C ARG A 157 -11.28 -9.45 1.51
N PHE A 158 -12.16 -9.87 2.41
CA PHE A 158 -12.55 -9.09 3.60
C PHE A 158 -11.96 -9.77 4.84
N SER A 159 -10.71 -9.49 5.14
CA SER A 159 -9.99 -10.10 6.26
C SER A 159 -9.95 -9.18 7.48
N PRO A 160 -9.74 -9.74 8.69
CA PRO A 160 -9.60 -8.99 9.93
C PRO A 160 -8.21 -8.33 10.02
N TRP A 161 -7.94 -7.36 9.15
CA TRP A 161 -6.65 -6.66 9.13
C TRP A 161 -6.36 -5.96 10.46
N HIS A 162 -5.25 -6.31 11.11
CA HIS A 162 -4.87 -5.71 12.40
C HIS A 162 -4.72 -4.19 12.36
N ALA A 163 -4.37 -3.62 11.19
CA ALA A 163 -4.31 -2.17 10.99
C ALA A 163 -5.67 -1.46 11.14
N CYS A 164 -6.78 -2.18 10.92
CA CYS A 164 -8.14 -1.67 11.12
C CYS A 164 -8.63 -1.83 12.58
N GLY A 165 -7.72 -2.13 13.50
CA GLY A 165 -8.00 -2.28 14.92
C GLY A 165 -8.11 -3.74 15.37
N PRO A 166 -8.40 -3.97 16.66
CA PRO A 166 -8.49 -5.30 17.23
C PRO A 166 -9.64 -6.10 16.60
N LEU A 167 -9.58 -7.43 16.69
CA LEU A 167 -10.57 -8.34 16.12
C LEU A 167 -12.02 -8.03 16.56
N THR A 168 -12.21 -7.45 17.74
CA THR A 168 -13.53 -6.99 18.24
C THR A 168 -14.19 -5.93 17.35
N THR A 169 -13.40 -5.19 16.57
CA THR A 169 -13.89 -4.16 15.64
C THR A 169 -14.13 -4.69 14.22
N TYR A 170 -13.66 -5.91 13.91
CA TYR A 170 -13.76 -6.52 12.58
C TYR A 170 -15.18 -6.54 12.01
N PRO A 171 -16.23 -6.96 12.74
CA PRO A 171 -17.59 -6.95 12.19
C PRO A 171 -18.04 -5.57 11.68
N LYS A 172 -17.59 -4.50 12.36
CA LYS A 172 -17.96 -3.12 12.01
C LYS A 172 -17.24 -2.66 10.75
N TYR A 173 -15.90 -2.73 10.71
CA TYR A 173 -15.17 -2.24 9.54
C TYR A 173 -15.36 -3.14 8.31
N ALA A 174 -15.55 -4.46 8.50
CA ALA A 174 -15.87 -5.37 7.41
C ALA A 174 -17.22 -5.06 6.77
N ALA A 175 -18.21 -4.57 7.54
CA ALA A 175 -19.47 -4.11 6.96
C ALA A 175 -19.26 -2.90 6.03
N GLY A 176 -18.36 -1.97 6.40
CA GLY A 176 -17.98 -0.85 5.54
C GLY A 176 -17.23 -1.30 4.28
N MET A 177 -16.24 -2.17 4.42
CA MET A 177 -15.56 -2.80 3.28
C MET A 177 -16.54 -3.45 2.30
N LYS A 178 -17.53 -4.19 2.81
CA LYS A 178 -18.56 -4.86 1.99
C LYS A 178 -19.50 -3.88 1.29
N ARG A 179 -19.86 -2.75 1.92
CA ARG A 179 -20.63 -1.67 1.26
C ARG A 179 -19.88 -1.08 0.07
N HIS A 180 -18.55 -1.05 0.13
CA HIS A 180 -17.68 -0.54 -0.92
C HIS A 180 -17.01 -1.65 -1.75
N SER A 181 -17.64 -2.83 -1.82
CA SER A 181 -17.13 -4.01 -2.54
C SER A 181 -17.07 -3.86 -4.06
N ALA A 182 -17.65 -2.81 -4.64
CA ALA A 182 -17.50 -2.46 -6.05
C ALA A 182 -16.11 -1.88 -6.39
N LEU A 183 -15.31 -1.53 -5.38
CA LEU A 183 -13.96 -0.97 -5.55
C LEU A 183 -12.89 -2.07 -5.45
N HIS A 184 -11.85 -1.94 -6.28
CA HIS A 184 -10.72 -2.87 -6.32
C HIS A 184 -9.41 -2.10 -6.41
N LEU A 185 -8.48 -2.35 -5.48
CA LEU A 185 -7.13 -1.82 -5.62
C LEU A 185 -6.42 -2.58 -6.75
N LEU A 186 -6.09 -1.89 -7.84
CA LEU A 186 -5.50 -2.51 -9.02
C LEU A 186 -4.01 -2.27 -9.13
N SER A 187 -3.54 -1.07 -8.77
CA SER A 187 -2.12 -0.79 -8.88
C SER A 187 -1.64 0.31 -7.95
N ALA A 188 -0.35 0.25 -7.65
CA ALA A 188 0.43 1.37 -7.17
C ALA A 188 1.62 1.56 -8.13
N THR A 189 2.03 2.79 -8.36
CA THR A 189 3.22 3.09 -9.16
C THR A 189 4.18 3.92 -8.34
N CYS A 190 5.43 3.47 -8.26
CA CYS A 190 6.50 4.18 -7.56
C CYS A 190 7.54 4.71 -8.54
N ARG A 191 7.91 5.98 -8.38
CA ARG A 191 9.03 6.59 -9.09
C ARG A 191 10.34 6.21 -8.41
N LEU A 192 11.33 5.82 -9.23
CA LEU A 192 12.69 5.59 -8.76
C LEU A 192 13.39 6.89 -8.36
N ALA A 193 14.54 6.77 -7.70
CA ALA A 193 15.34 7.93 -7.32
C ALA A 193 15.84 8.70 -8.56
N PRO A 194 16.06 10.02 -8.49
CA PRO A 194 16.62 10.80 -9.59
C PRO A 194 17.85 10.14 -10.23
N GLY A 195 17.79 9.93 -11.55
CA GLY A 195 18.88 9.32 -12.32
C GLY A 195 18.86 7.78 -12.35
N ASP A 196 17.95 7.14 -11.63
CA ASP A 196 17.72 5.69 -11.71
C ASP A 196 16.58 5.39 -12.71
N ALA A 197 16.90 4.67 -13.79
CA ALA A 197 15.94 4.26 -14.81
C ALA A 197 15.74 2.72 -14.84
N ASP A 198 16.40 1.98 -13.96
CA ASP A 198 16.37 0.51 -13.95
C ASP A 198 15.14 -0.01 -13.19
N VAL A 199 13.99 0.09 -13.86
CA VAL A 199 12.66 -0.35 -13.36
C VAL A 199 12.59 -1.87 -13.22
N GLU A 200 13.22 -2.60 -14.15
CA GLU A 200 13.37 -4.05 -14.08
C GLU A 200 14.21 -4.49 -12.88
N GLY A 201 15.30 -3.77 -12.58
CA GLY A 201 16.08 -4.00 -11.38
C GLY A 201 15.34 -3.68 -10.09
N ALA A 202 14.39 -2.74 -10.13
CA ALA A 202 13.49 -2.52 -9.01
C ALA A 202 12.58 -3.73 -8.78
N ALA A 203 11.91 -4.21 -9.82
CA ALA A 203 11.06 -5.40 -9.73
C ALA A 203 11.85 -6.65 -9.27
N ARG A 204 13.07 -6.87 -9.80
CA ARG A 204 13.98 -7.93 -9.32
C ARG A 204 14.35 -7.76 -7.85
N GLN A 205 14.67 -6.54 -7.41
CA GLN A 205 14.99 -6.29 -6.01
C GLN A 205 13.81 -6.61 -5.08
N TRP A 206 12.58 -6.24 -5.46
CA TRP A 206 11.40 -6.55 -4.66
C TRP A 206 11.13 -8.06 -4.58
N GLU A 207 11.38 -8.80 -5.67
CA GLU A 207 11.35 -10.27 -5.69
C GLU A 207 12.41 -10.88 -4.74
N ASP A 208 13.65 -10.39 -4.83
CA ASP A 208 14.77 -10.91 -4.02
C ASP A 208 14.63 -10.60 -2.53
N VAL A 209 14.18 -9.40 -2.19
CA VAL A 209 14.09 -8.93 -0.80
C VAL A 209 12.80 -9.39 -0.14
N PHE A 210 11.64 -9.16 -0.77
CA PHE A 210 10.33 -9.35 -0.14
C PHE A 210 9.60 -10.59 -0.64
N GLY A 211 10.09 -11.24 -1.70
CA GLY A 211 9.45 -12.43 -2.26
C GLY A 211 8.23 -12.13 -3.11
N VAL A 212 8.06 -10.89 -3.56
CA VAL A 212 6.96 -10.53 -4.46
C VAL A 212 7.33 -10.96 -5.88
N VAL A 213 6.51 -11.80 -6.50
CA VAL A 213 6.74 -12.30 -7.85
C VAL A 213 6.84 -11.13 -8.83
N ARG A 214 7.74 -11.19 -9.82
CA ARG A 214 7.72 -10.21 -10.92
C ARG A 214 6.41 -10.27 -11.70
N GLY A 215 5.84 -9.11 -11.99
CA GLY A 215 4.61 -8.96 -12.75
C GLY A 215 4.78 -9.31 -14.22
N ARG A 216 3.68 -9.27 -14.96
CA ARG A 216 3.68 -9.57 -16.41
C ARG A 216 4.21 -8.39 -17.24
N ARG A 217 4.14 -7.17 -16.69
CA ARG A 217 4.66 -5.96 -17.33
C ARG A 217 6.10 -5.71 -16.90
N GLU A 218 6.85 -5.07 -17.78
CA GLU A 218 8.21 -4.64 -17.48
C GLU A 218 8.20 -3.67 -16.28
N GLY A 219 9.11 -3.90 -15.34
CA GLY A 219 9.27 -3.08 -14.15
C GLY A 219 8.08 -3.16 -13.19
N GLU A 220 7.39 -4.30 -13.14
CA GLU A 220 6.26 -4.53 -12.22
C GLU A 220 6.54 -5.67 -11.25
N SER A 221 6.07 -5.53 -10.01
CA SER A 221 5.88 -6.63 -9.06
C SER A 221 4.40 -7.03 -9.01
N GLY A 222 4.11 -8.32 -9.18
CA GLY A 222 2.76 -8.87 -9.20
C GLY A 222 2.29 -9.33 -7.81
N PHE A 223 1.11 -8.86 -7.42
CA PHE A 223 0.39 -9.31 -6.23
C PHE A 223 -0.86 -10.08 -6.63
N VAL A 224 -1.45 -10.83 -5.70
CA VAL A 224 -2.70 -11.58 -5.91
C VAL A 224 -3.89 -10.68 -6.29
N ASN A 225 -3.85 -9.39 -5.95
CA ASN A 225 -4.91 -8.41 -6.21
C ASN A 225 -4.47 -7.25 -7.13
N ALA A 226 -3.18 -6.89 -7.13
CA ALA A 226 -2.70 -5.64 -7.70
C ALA A 226 -1.32 -5.79 -8.37
N GLY A 227 -0.87 -4.75 -9.07
CA GLY A 227 0.53 -4.60 -9.50
C GLY A 227 1.21 -3.43 -8.80
N LEU A 228 2.50 -3.55 -8.47
CA LEU A 228 3.36 -2.42 -8.13
C LEU A 228 4.30 -2.14 -9.28
N GLY A 229 4.01 -1.09 -10.05
CA GLY A 229 4.85 -0.64 -11.15
C GLY A 229 5.96 0.30 -10.68
N PHE A 230 7.07 0.32 -11.43
CA PHE A 230 8.14 1.29 -11.26
C PHE A 230 8.28 2.15 -12.51
N VAL A 231 8.47 3.45 -12.31
CA VAL A 231 8.79 4.41 -13.38
C VAL A 231 10.13 5.08 -13.13
N ALA A 232 10.81 5.45 -14.22
CA ALA A 232 12.13 6.06 -14.15
C ALA A 232 12.15 7.34 -13.30
N GLY A 233 13.26 7.55 -12.60
CA GLY A 233 13.48 8.74 -11.78
C GLY A 233 13.67 10.00 -12.62
N VAL A 234 13.03 11.08 -12.18
CA VAL A 234 13.10 12.39 -12.85
C VAL A 234 14.01 13.32 -12.05
N ARG A 235 14.88 14.07 -12.74
CA ARG A 235 15.78 15.04 -12.08
C ARG A 235 14.95 16.12 -11.39
N GLY A 236 15.20 16.32 -10.09
CA GLY A 236 14.51 17.33 -9.28
C GLY A 236 13.26 16.81 -8.57
N GLU A 237 12.80 15.60 -8.88
CA GLU A 237 11.63 15.00 -8.24
C GLU A 237 12.04 13.87 -7.29
N SER A 238 11.44 13.80 -6.10
CA SER A 238 11.71 12.66 -5.21
C SER A 238 11.12 11.36 -5.76
N GLY A 239 11.80 10.25 -5.50
CA GLY A 239 11.19 8.92 -5.63
C GLY A 239 10.14 8.67 -4.55
N GLY A 240 9.20 7.77 -4.82
CA GLY A 240 8.05 7.48 -3.98
C GLY A 240 6.80 7.12 -4.79
N LEU A 241 5.67 6.94 -4.12
CA LEU A 241 4.38 6.68 -4.76
C LEU A 241 3.95 7.89 -5.61
N VAL A 242 3.58 7.64 -6.86
CA VAL A 242 3.11 8.66 -7.80
C VAL A 242 1.71 8.42 -8.33
N GLU A 243 1.27 7.16 -8.40
CA GLU A 243 -0.06 6.83 -8.91
C GLU A 243 -0.68 5.66 -8.13
N VAL A 244 -1.98 5.72 -7.88
CA VAL A 244 -2.82 4.61 -7.39
C VAL A 244 -3.91 4.34 -8.42
N GLY A 245 -4.04 3.10 -8.86
CA GLY A 245 -5.10 2.65 -9.76
C GLY A 245 -6.18 1.90 -9.01
N VAL A 246 -7.43 2.32 -9.19
CA VAL A 246 -8.63 1.71 -8.59
C VAL A 246 -9.59 1.28 -9.70
N GLY A 247 -9.95 0.01 -9.69
CA GLY A 247 -11.01 -0.55 -10.51
C GLY A 247 -12.36 -0.30 -9.85
N VAL A 248 -13.35 0.06 -10.66
CA VAL A 248 -14.71 0.39 -10.24
C VAL A 248 -15.70 -0.47 -11.01
N GLU A 249 -16.49 -1.26 -10.31
CA GLU A 249 -17.56 -2.06 -10.93
C GLU A 249 -18.70 -1.14 -11.39
N GLY A 250 -18.96 -1.15 -12.71
CA GLY A 250 -20.09 -0.46 -13.32
C GLY A 250 -19.82 1.01 -13.70
N ASN A 251 -20.24 1.36 -14.92
CA ASN A 251 -20.03 2.69 -15.50
C ASN A 251 -20.67 3.81 -14.67
N VAL A 252 -21.84 3.59 -14.06
CA VAL A 252 -22.52 4.60 -13.25
C VAL A 252 -21.67 5.00 -12.04
N ALA A 253 -21.06 4.03 -11.36
CA ALA A 253 -20.20 4.30 -10.21
C ALA A 253 -18.93 5.05 -10.64
N LEU A 254 -18.30 4.63 -11.74
CA LEU A 254 -17.12 5.30 -12.29
C LEU A 254 -17.42 6.75 -12.70
N CYS A 255 -18.48 6.99 -13.49
CA CYS A 255 -18.89 8.34 -13.86
C CYS A 255 -19.17 9.20 -12.63
N GLY A 256 -19.86 8.66 -11.63
CA GLY A 256 -20.13 9.37 -10.38
C GLY A 256 -18.86 9.78 -9.62
N ILE A 257 -17.79 8.98 -9.66
CA ILE A 257 -16.49 9.35 -9.07
C ILE A 257 -15.88 10.53 -9.85
N LEU A 258 -15.86 10.46 -11.19
CA LEU A 258 -15.28 11.49 -12.03
C LEU A 258 -16.04 12.82 -11.93
N GLU A 259 -17.37 12.80 -11.91
CA GLU A 259 -18.21 13.99 -11.68
C GLU A 259 -17.97 14.63 -10.30
N ARG A 260 -17.75 13.81 -9.26
CA ARG A 260 -17.39 14.32 -7.93
C ARG A 260 -15.98 14.90 -7.93
N ALA A 261 -15.03 14.26 -8.60
CA ALA A 261 -13.67 14.78 -8.75
C ALA A 261 -13.64 16.13 -9.49
N GLU A 262 -14.41 16.27 -10.57
CA GLU A 262 -14.55 17.52 -11.32
C GLU A 262 -15.13 18.63 -10.45
N ARG A 263 -16.24 18.36 -9.74
CA ARG A 263 -16.84 19.33 -8.81
C ARG A 263 -15.91 19.74 -7.67
N MET A 264 -15.05 18.83 -7.23
CA MET A 264 -14.03 19.09 -6.21
C MET A 264 -12.78 19.78 -6.80
N GLY A 265 -12.72 20.00 -8.12
CA GLY A 265 -11.60 20.66 -8.78
C GLY A 265 -10.31 19.85 -8.80
N VAL A 266 -10.41 18.52 -8.67
CA VAL A 266 -9.27 17.60 -8.60
C VAL A 266 -9.17 16.68 -9.82
N LEU A 267 -10.09 16.76 -10.79
CA LEU A 267 -9.99 16.04 -12.05
C LEU A 267 -9.02 16.76 -13.00
N GLY A 268 -7.93 16.09 -13.36
CA GLY A 268 -6.94 16.57 -14.34
C GLY A 268 -7.43 16.41 -15.77
N GLY A 269 -6.83 17.17 -16.70
CA GLY A 269 -7.23 17.19 -18.12
C GLY A 269 -6.96 15.88 -18.87
N ASP A 270 -6.17 14.97 -18.29
CA ASP A 270 -5.91 13.64 -18.83
C ASP A 270 -6.76 12.54 -18.16
N GLY A 271 -7.78 12.95 -17.39
CA GLY A 271 -8.79 12.05 -16.81
C GLY A 271 -8.42 11.40 -15.48
N ALA A 272 -7.22 11.62 -14.95
CA ALA A 272 -6.91 11.17 -13.60
C ALA A 272 -7.27 12.22 -12.56
N VAL A 273 -7.41 11.77 -11.32
CA VAL A 273 -7.75 12.62 -10.19
C VAL A 273 -6.49 12.91 -9.37
N GLU A 274 -6.17 14.18 -9.14
CA GLU A 274 -5.02 14.63 -8.37
C GLU A 274 -5.44 14.98 -6.93
N MET A 275 -5.16 14.10 -5.98
CA MET A 275 -5.50 14.32 -4.58
C MET A 275 -4.48 13.70 -3.63
N LEU A 276 -4.21 14.39 -2.52
CA LEU A 276 -3.27 13.96 -1.48
C LEU A 276 -1.84 13.73 -2.01
N GLY A 277 -1.43 14.57 -2.97
CA GLY A 277 -0.09 14.53 -3.58
C GLY A 277 0.19 13.28 -4.41
N VAL A 278 -0.87 12.56 -4.80
CA VAL A 278 -0.79 11.34 -5.60
C VAL A 278 -1.84 11.43 -6.71
N ARG A 279 -1.51 10.85 -7.87
CA ARG A 279 -2.42 10.71 -8.99
C ARG A 279 -3.29 9.46 -8.82
N TRP A 280 -4.58 9.55 -9.11
CA TRP A 280 -5.52 8.46 -8.96
C TRP A 280 -6.18 8.14 -10.30
N LYS A 281 -6.03 6.90 -10.77
CA LYS A 281 -6.73 6.41 -11.94
C LYS A 281 -7.91 5.55 -11.52
N PHE A 282 -9.11 5.99 -11.88
CA PHE A 282 -10.31 5.19 -11.76
C PHE A 282 -10.64 4.61 -13.13
N VAL A 283 -10.77 3.29 -13.20
CA VAL A 283 -11.07 2.56 -14.44
C VAL A 283 -12.22 1.60 -14.23
N LEU A 284 -12.92 1.23 -15.29
CA LEU A 284 -13.91 0.17 -15.21
C LEU A 284 -13.20 -1.12 -14.83
N PHE A 285 -13.72 -1.82 -13.82
CA PHE A 285 -13.17 -3.10 -13.39
C PHE A 285 -13.64 -4.24 -14.30
N GLU A 286 -12.71 -5.04 -14.80
CA GLU A 286 -12.98 -6.30 -15.49
C GLU A 286 -12.37 -7.46 -14.67
N GLU A 287 -13.06 -8.60 -14.50
CA GLU A 287 -12.52 -9.71 -13.69
C GLU A 287 -11.17 -10.23 -14.21
N GLU A 288 -10.92 -10.08 -15.51
CA GLU A 288 -9.66 -10.43 -16.15
C GLU A 288 -8.48 -9.57 -15.63
N ASP A 289 -8.75 -8.37 -15.11
CA ASP A 289 -7.74 -7.49 -14.51
C ASP A 289 -7.05 -8.14 -13.30
N VAL A 290 -7.76 -8.98 -12.54
CA VAL A 290 -7.19 -9.67 -11.35
C VAL A 290 -6.59 -11.01 -11.76
N LYS A 291 -7.29 -11.78 -12.60
CA LYS A 291 -6.83 -13.11 -13.06
C LYS A 291 -5.58 -13.03 -13.95
N SER A 292 -5.33 -11.90 -14.59
CA SER A 292 -4.18 -11.70 -15.49
C SER A 292 -2.88 -11.29 -14.78
N ARG A 293 -2.83 -11.24 -13.44
CA ARG A 293 -1.67 -10.65 -12.71
C ARG A 293 -0.75 -11.65 -12.02
N LEU A 294 -1.15 -12.92 -11.91
CA LEU A 294 -0.30 -14.03 -11.47
C LEU A 294 -0.25 -15.13 -12.52
#